data_AF-A0A844G190-F1
#
_entry.id   AF-A0A844G190-F1
#
_cell.length_a   1.000
_cell.length_b   1.000
_cell.length_c   1.000
_cell.angle_alpha   90.00
_cell.angle_beta   90.00
_cell.angle_gamma   90.00
#
_symmetry.space_group_name_H-M   'P 1'
#
loop_
_entity.id
_entity.type
_entity.pdbx_description
1 polymer ?
#
loop_
_entity_poly.entity_id
_entity_poly.type
_entity_poly.pdbx_seq_one_letter_code
_entity_poly.pdbx_strand_id
1 'polypeptide(L)'
;MISTQMIVLAKQPYKEAALLLSGLSPDYGRLNLVANGAQKLSEKKFPAADLFRELEVEFNEEGASDLFTAKQLELAAAFDALADNPKHFQLAGRIGSFLLKNAVPAVPQPLTYDALRCILDQLSRPADAPERWTMEQCAVVIRATYLYENGMLPEVQSERESDFLENLVAAGVECSALPECRPDYWKTLNRWLGDLCDYHHLQK
;
A
#
# COMPACT_ATOMS: atom_id res chain seq x y z
N MET A 1 -20.05 14.35 4.44
CA MET A 1 -19.69 12.96 4.80
C MET A 1 -18.89 12.42 3.65
N ILE A 2 -17.72 11.89 3.94
CA ILE A 2 -16.78 11.38 2.95
C ILE A 2 -16.75 9.87 3.08
N SER A 3 -16.72 9.19 1.94
CA SER A 3 -16.53 7.75 1.84
C SER A 3 -15.37 7.48 0.90
N THR A 4 -14.47 6.58 1.29
CA THR A 4 -13.30 6.17 0.48
C THR A 4 -12.87 4.77 0.93
N GLN A 5 -12.00 4.12 0.15
CA GLN A 5 -11.32 2.91 0.58
C GLN A 5 -10.04 3.24 1.35
N MET A 6 -9.64 2.33 2.23
CA MET A 6 -8.40 2.44 2.99
C MET A 6 -7.80 1.06 3.21
N ILE A 7 -6.53 0.89 2.85
CA ILE A 7 -5.74 -0.28 3.26
C ILE A 7 -5.04 0.05 4.57
N VAL A 8 -5.31 -0.73 5.62
CA VAL A 8 -4.72 -0.53 6.96
C VAL A 8 -3.25 -0.97 6.96
N LEU A 9 -2.34 -0.05 7.30
CA LEU A 9 -0.89 -0.27 7.32
C LEU A 9 -0.29 -0.23 8.73
N ALA A 10 -0.98 0.43 9.66
CA ALA A 10 -0.66 0.40 11.09
C ALA A 10 -1.94 0.42 11.92
N LYS A 11 -1.88 -0.26 13.07
CA LYS A 11 -2.95 -0.38 14.04
C LYS A 11 -2.39 -0.25 15.45
N GLN A 12 -2.94 0.65 16.25
CA GLN A 12 -2.51 0.88 17.63
C GLN A 12 -3.74 1.01 18.55
N PRO A 13 -3.70 0.44 19.77
CA PRO A 13 -4.70 0.76 20.79
C PRO A 13 -4.71 2.28 21.08
N TYR A 14 -5.90 2.88 21.15
CA TYR A 14 -6.06 4.31 21.40
C TYR A 14 -7.19 4.57 22.39
N LYS A 15 -6.85 5.14 23.56
CA LYS A 15 -7.78 5.36 24.67
C LYS A 15 -8.59 4.07 24.99
N GLU A 16 -9.63 4.18 25.82
CA GLU A 16 -10.45 3.08 26.34
C GLU A 16 -10.55 1.83 25.44
N ALA A 17 -11.37 1.89 24.38
CA ALA A 17 -11.70 0.77 23.50
C ALA A 17 -11.63 1.13 22.01
N ALA A 18 -10.90 2.20 21.65
CA ALA A 18 -10.75 2.63 20.26
C ALA A 18 -9.42 2.14 19.66
N LEU A 19 -9.38 2.05 18.33
CA LEU A 19 -8.16 1.78 17.59
C LEU A 19 -7.78 3.01 16.78
N LEU A 20 -6.50 3.37 16.80
CA LEU A 20 -5.90 4.26 15.81
C LEU A 20 -5.47 3.41 14.62
N LEU A 21 -6.03 3.73 13.46
CA LEU A 21 -5.73 3.09 12.19
C LEU A 21 -5.02 4.10 11.31
N SER A 22 -3.90 3.71 10.72
CA SER A 22 -3.20 4.50 9.71
C SER A 22 -3.05 3.66 8.46
N GLY A 23 -3.22 4.27 7.30
CA GLY A 23 -3.29 3.55 6.05
C GLY A 23 -3.18 4.45 4.84
N LEU A 24 -3.34 3.83 3.68
CA LEU A 24 -3.36 4.50 2.38
C LEU A 24 -4.78 4.45 1.82
N SER A 25 -5.28 5.60 1.38
CA SER A 25 -6.52 5.78 0.63
C SER A 25 -6.17 6.30 -0.76
N PRO A 26 -6.88 5.86 -1.82
CA PRO A 26 -6.64 6.36 -3.17
C PRO A 26 -6.98 7.86 -3.27
N ASP A 27 -8.00 8.32 -2.54
CA ASP A 27 -8.50 9.69 -2.63
C ASP A 27 -7.82 10.64 -1.62
N TYR A 28 -7.37 10.12 -0.47
CA TYR A 28 -6.84 10.92 0.63
C TYR A 28 -5.34 10.70 0.91
N GLY A 29 -4.67 9.84 0.15
CA GLY A 29 -3.28 9.48 0.42
C GLY A 29 -3.16 8.86 1.81
N ARG A 30 -2.32 9.44 2.67
CA ARG A 30 -2.20 8.94 4.05
C ARG A 30 -3.43 9.34 4.88
N LEU A 31 -4.18 8.34 5.33
CA LEU A 31 -5.37 8.52 6.16
C LEU A 31 -5.16 7.97 7.57
N ASN A 32 -5.51 8.76 8.59
CA ASN A 32 -5.53 8.30 9.99
C ASN A 32 -6.96 8.39 10.55
N LEU A 33 -7.44 7.28 11.13
CA LEU A 33 -8.78 7.16 11.68
C LEU A 33 -8.74 6.68 13.13
N VAL A 34 -9.59 7.27 13.97
CA VAL A 34 -10.00 6.71 15.25
C VAL A 34 -11.25 5.88 15.04
N ALA A 35 -11.15 4.58 15.30
CA ALA A 35 -12.26 3.63 15.24
C ALA A 35 -12.77 3.36 16.66
N ASN A 36 -13.85 4.04 17.07
CA ASN A 36 -14.42 3.89 18.41
C ASN A 36 -15.08 2.52 18.62
N GLY A 37 -14.82 1.89 19.76
CA GLY A 37 -15.40 0.59 20.11
C GLY A 37 -14.84 -0.60 19.33
N ALA A 38 -13.85 -0.39 18.46
CA ALA A 38 -13.24 -1.43 17.63
C ALA A 38 -12.40 -2.45 18.42
N GLN A 39 -12.08 -2.18 19.70
CA GLN A 39 -11.43 -3.18 20.58
C GLN A 39 -12.41 -4.21 21.16
N LYS A 40 -13.74 -4.04 21.02
CA LYS A 40 -14.72 -4.99 21.57
C LYS A 40 -14.79 -6.24 20.70
N LEU A 41 -13.89 -7.19 21.01
CA LEU A 41 -13.87 -8.56 20.50
C LEU A 41 -15.22 -9.23 20.81
N SER A 42 -16.08 -9.39 19.80
CA SER A 42 -17.17 -10.36 19.86
C SER A 42 -16.95 -11.36 18.74
N GLU A 43 -17.19 -12.64 19.00
CA GLU A 43 -17.00 -13.75 18.04
C GLU A 43 -17.77 -13.56 16.71
N LYS A 44 -18.79 -12.67 16.68
CA LYS A 44 -19.55 -12.31 15.47
C LYS A 44 -19.02 -11.07 14.73
N LYS A 45 -18.02 -10.37 15.28
CA LYS A 45 -17.37 -9.18 14.74
C LYS A 45 -15.86 -9.34 14.90
N PHE A 46 -15.27 -10.22 14.11
CA PHE A 46 -13.83 -10.20 13.85
C PHE A 46 -13.43 -8.75 13.52
N PRO A 47 -12.33 -8.17 14.04
CA PRO A 47 -12.08 -6.75 13.82
C PRO A 47 -11.88 -6.54 12.32
N ALA A 48 -12.88 -5.96 11.65
CA ALA A 48 -12.81 -5.65 10.23
C ALA A 48 -11.53 -4.85 9.95
N ALA A 49 -11.21 -3.93 10.86
CA ALA A 49 -9.96 -3.18 10.88
C ALA A 49 -8.79 -3.97 11.48
N ASP A 50 -8.09 -4.72 10.63
CA ASP A 50 -6.77 -5.29 10.94
C ASP A 50 -5.73 -4.94 9.88
N LEU A 51 -4.46 -5.19 10.17
CA LEU A 51 -3.35 -4.93 9.24
C LEU A 51 -3.59 -5.63 7.90
N PHE A 52 -3.29 -4.91 6.82
CA PHE A 52 -3.43 -5.38 5.44
C PHE A 52 -4.85 -5.83 5.09
N ARG A 53 -5.86 -5.22 5.72
CA ARG A 53 -7.24 -5.31 5.26
C ARG A 53 -7.63 -4.01 4.60
N GLU A 54 -8.45 -4.15 3.56
CA GLU A 54 -9.04 -3.04 2.86
C GLU A 54 -10.43 -2.79 3.42
N LEU A 55 -10.68 -1.54 3.79
CA LEU A 55 -11.92 -1.10 4.39
C LEU A 55 -12.58 -0.04 3.51
N GLU A 56 -13.89 -0.12 3.36
CA GLU A 56 -14.70 1.06 3.05
C GLU A 56 -14.90 1.84 4.35
N VAL A 57 -14.53 3.13 4.33
CA VAL A 57 -14.52 3.97 5.53
C VAL A 57 -15.35 5.22 5.30
N GLU A 58 -16.22 5.53 6.26
CA GLU A 58 -16.95 6.80 6.27
C GLU A 58 -16.50 7.67 7.44
N PHE A 59 -16.24 8.95 7.17
CA PHE A 59 -15.87 9.92 8.19
C PHE A 59 -16.33 11.34 7.84
N ASN A 60 -16.20 12.24 8.82
CA ASN A 60 -16.40 13.67 8.62
C ASN A 60 -15.03 14.36 8.57
N GLU A 61 -14.83 15.20 7.57
CA GLU A 61 -13.76 16.18 7.53
C GLU A 61 -14.23 17.42 8.28
N GLU A 62 -14.00 17.44 9.59
CA GLU A 62 -14.31 18.58 10.46
C GLU A 62 -13.02 19.03 11.17
N GLY A 63 -12.59 20.27 10.90
CA GLY A 63 -11.38 20.85 11.46
C GLY A 63 -10.13 20.67 10.57
N ALA A 64 -8.99 21.16 11.05
CA ALA A 64 -7.71 21.16 10.32
C ALA A 64 -6.77 20.02 10.75
N SER A 65 -7.31 18.90 11.26
CA SER A 65 -6.51 17.79 11.79
C SER A 65 -6.44 16.63 10.78
N ASP A 66 -5.26 16.00 10.70
CA ASP A 66 -5.02 14.78 9.89
C ASP A 66 -5.51 13.48 10.57
N LEU A 67 -6.32 13.60 11.63
CA LEU A 67 -6.89 12.50 12.39
C LEU A 67 -8.41 12.62 12.44
N PHE A 68 -9.10 11.72 11.74
CA PHE A 68 -10.56 11.71 11.70
C PHE A 68 -11.15 10.63 12.60
N THR A 69 -12.45 10.71 12.90
CA THR A 69 -13.17 9.65 13.59
C THR A 69 -14.02 8.89 12.59
N ALA A 70 -13.81 7.58 12.48
CA ALA A 70 -14.59 6.72 11.61
C ALA A 70 -16.03 6.60 12.15
N LYS A 71 -17.01 6.81 11.26
CA LYS A 71 -18.43 6.58 11.51
C LYS A 71 -18.83 5.15 11.16
N GLN A 72 -18.29 4.64 10.05
CA GLN A 72 -18.53 3.31 9.54
C GLN A 72 -17.23 2.73 8.99
N LEU A 73 -17.07 1.42 9.17
CA LEU A 73 -15.95 0.62 8.67
C LEU A 73 -16.53 -0.70 8.17
N GLU A 74 -16.41 -0.96 6.88
CA GLU A 74 -16.82 -2.22 6.27
C GLU A 74 -15.63 -2.89 5.61
N LEU A 75 -15.53 -4.22 5.74
CA LEU A 75 -14.45 -4.97 5.14
C LEU A 75 -14.72 -5.13 3.64
N ALA A 76 -13.88 -4.54 2.80
CA ALA A 76 -13.95 -4.67 1.35
C ALA A 76 -13.13 -5.87 0.84
N ALA A 77 -11.92 -6.04 1.37
CA ALA A 77 -11.03 -7.16 1.05
C ALA A 77 -10.12 -7.49 2.22
N ALA A 78 -9.67 -8.75 2.29
CA ALA A 78 -8.74 -9.22 3.30
C ALA A 78 -7.59 -9.99 2.65
N PHE A 79 -6.36 -9.69 3.06
CA PHE A 79 -5.13 -10.35 2.62
C PHE A 79 -4.56 -11.22 3.75
N ASP A 80 -5.43 -11.95 4.46
CA ASP A 80 -5.08 -12.66 5.70
C ASP A 80 -4.05 -13.78 5.49
N ALA A 81 -4.03 -14.40 4.30
CA ALA A 81 -3.06 -15.45 3.93
C ALA A 81 -1.59 -14.95 3.93
N LEU A 82 -1.39 -13.62 3.90
CA LEU A 82 -0.09 -13.01 4.06
C LEU A 82 0.60 -13.43 5.38
N ALA A 83 -0.20 -13.65 6.44
CA ALA A 83 0.31 -14.05 7.76
C ALA A 83 0.89 -15.48 7.77
N ASP A 84 0.54 -16.32 6.79
CA ASP A 84 1.05 -17.69 6.69
C ASP A 84 2.52 -17.74 6.26
N ASN A 85 3.04 -16.64 5.69
CA ASN A 85 4.44 -16.51 5.30
C ASN A 85 5.10 -15.31 5.99
N PRO A 86 5.92 -15.54 7.04
CA PRO A 86 6.57 -14.46 7.79
C PRO A 86 7.42 -13.51 6.94
N LYS A 87 8.03 -13.99 5.84
CA LYS A 87 8.84 -13.13 4.97
C LYS A 87 7.96 -12.20 4.14
N HIS A 88 6.81 -12.67 3.67
CA HIS A 88 5.85 -11.83 2.95
C HIS A 88 5.23 -10.80 3.88
N PHE A 89 4.81 -11.22 5.08
CA PHE A 89 4.29 -10.31 6.10
C PHE A 89 5.31 -9.22 6.45
N GLN A 90 6.59 -9.59 6.61
CA GLN A 90 7.66 -8.63 6.84
C GLN A 90 7.85 -7.64 5.67
N LEU A 91 7.76 -8.11 4.42
CA LEU A 91 7.86 -7.25 3.26
C LEU A 91 6.68 -6.27 3.19
N ALA A 92 5.45 -6.76 3.35
CA ALA A 92 4.26 -5.91 3.40
C ALA A 92 4.36 -4.87 4.53
N GLY A 93 4.89 -5.23 5.70
CA GLY A 93 5.15 -4.29 6.79
C GLY A 93 6.20 -3.22 6.44
N ARG A 94 7.27 -3.58 5.72
CA ARG A 94 8.26 -2.60 5.21
C ARG A 94 7.64 -1.67 4.18
N ILE A 95 6.83 -2.20 3.27
CA ILE A 95 6.07 -1.41 2.30
C ILE A 95 5.11 -0.45 3.00
N GLY A 96 4.34 -0.95 3.97
CA GLY A 96 3.42 -0.12 4.76
C GLY A 96 4.13 0.99 5.52
N SER A 97 5.29 0.69 6.12
CA SER A 97 6.14 1.67 6.80
C SER A 97 6.65 2.75 5.84
N PHE A 98 7.15 2.35 4.66
CA PHE A 98 7.56 3.28 3.61
C PHE A 98 6.41 4.21 3.20
N LEU A 99 5.22 3.66 2.93
CA LEU A 99 4.08 4.47 2.52
C LEU A 99 3.61 5.42 3.62
N LEU A 100 3.50 4.97 4.88
CA LEU A 100 3.07 5.82 5.99
C LEU A 100 4.03 6.98 6.29
N LYS A 101 5.33 6.79 6.03
CA LYS A 101 6.34 7.83 6.25
C LYS A 101 6.37 8.88 5.13
N ASN A 102 6.03 8.49 3.90
CA ASN A 102 6.24 9.33 2.72
C ASN A 102 4.94 9.84 2.09
N ALA A 103 3.84 9.09 2.15
CA ALA A 103 2.56 9.54 1.64
C ALA A 103 2.01 10.72 2.47
N VAL A 104 1.48 11.71 1.76
CA VAL A 104 0.98 12.96 2.35
C VAL A 104 -0.53 12.87 2.57
N PRO A 105 -1.08 13.35 3.71
CA PRO A 105 -2.52 13.46 3.90
C PRO A 105 -3.18 14.37 2.87
N ALA A 106 -4.39 14.02 2.44
CA ALA A 106 -5.20 14.76 1.47
C ALA A 106 -4.55 14.94 0.09
N VAL A 107 -3.52 14.15 -0.23
CA VAL A 107 -2.95 14.06 -1.58
C VAL A 107 -3.32 12.70 -2.16
N PRO A 108 -4.16 12.63 -3.21
CA PRO A 108 -4.55 11.38 -3.83
C PRO A 108 -3.33 10.52 -4.23
N GLN A 109 -3.45 9.21 -4.04
CA GLN A 109 -2.45 8.21 -4.41
C GLN A 109 -3.10 6.96 -5.05
N PRO A 110 -3.98 7.12 -6.06
CA PRO A 110 -4.71 5.99 -6.65
C PRO A 110 -3.80 4.91 -7.25
N LEU A 111 -2.72 5.26 -7.95
CA LEU A 111 -1.84 4.28 -8.59
C LEU A 111 -1.06 3.48 -7.54
N THR A 112 -0.51 4.16 -6.53
CA THR A 112 0.19 3.50 -5.42
C THR A 112 -0.75 2.64 -4.60
N TYR A 113 -2.00 3.08 -4.42
CA TYR A 113 -3.03 2.31 -3.74
C TYR A 113 -3.35 1.00 -4.48
N ASP A 114 -3.61 1.07 -5.79
CA ASP A 114 -3.90 -0.12 -6.60
C ASP A 114 -2.69 -1.07 -6.66
N ALA A 115 -1.48 -0.52 -6.81
CA ALA A 115 -0.25 -1.31 -6.77
C ALA A 115 -0.04 -2.00 -5.41
N LEU A 116 -0.32 -1.31 -4.30
CA LEU A 116 -0.29 -1.92 -2.96
C LEU A 116 -1.32 -3.05 -2.86
N ARG A 117 -2.56 -2.83 -3.30
CA ARG A 117 -3.61 -3.84 -3.31
C ARG A 117 -3.18 -5.08 -4.09
N CYS A 118 -2.64 -4.90 -5.30
CA CYS A 118 -2.13 -6.01 -6.10
C CYS A 118 -0.97 -6.73 -5.41
N ILE A 119 -0.01 -6.01 -4.82
CA ILE A 119 1.12 -6.62 -4.12
C ILE A 119 0.65 -7.47 -2.93
N LEU A 120 -0.36 -7.00 -2.18
CA LEU A 120 -0.91 -7.78 -1.07
C LEU A 120 -1.59 -9.06 -1.57
N ASP A 121 -2.26 -9.03 -2.72
CA ASP A 121 -2.78 -10.22 -3.41
C ASP A 121 -1.64 -11.16 -3.84
N GLN A 122 -0.64 -10.65 -4.55
CA GLN A 122 0.53 -11.40 -5.03
C GLN A 122 1.30 -12.10 -3.91
N LEU A 123 1.45 -11.43 -2.76
CA LEU A 123 2.08 -11.98 -1.57
C LEU A 123 1.19 -12.98 -0.81
N SER A 124 -0.13 -12.94 -1.01
CA SER A 124 -1.08 -13.89 -0.44
C SER A 124 -1.23 -15.16 -1.28
N ARG A 125 -0.75 -15.15 -2.53
CA ARG A 125 -0.84 -16.30 -3.44
C ARG A 125 0.07 -17.48 -3.02
N PRO A 126 -0.36 -18.73 -3.26
CA PRO A 126 0.48 -19.92 -3.11
C PRO A 126 1.81 -19.83 -3.89
N ALA A 127 2.83 -20.59 -3.47
CA ALA A 127 4.17 -20.54 -4.07
C ALA A 127 4.22 -21.03 -5.53
N ASP A 128 3.29 -21.89 -5.90
CA ASP A 128 3.12 -22.49 -7.23
C ASP A 128 2.07 -21.78 -8.09
N ALA A 129 1.48 -20.68 -7.59
CA ALA A 129 0.52 -19.91 -8.36
C ALA A 129 1.16 -19.36 -9.64
N PRO A 130 0.51 -19.53 -10.81
CA PRO A 130 1.04 -18.99 -12.07
C PRO A 130 1.14 -17.47 -11.99
N GLU A 131 2.13 -16.92 -12.68
CA GLU A 131 2.35 -15.48 -12.81
C GLU A 131 2.56 -14.74 -11.47
N ARG A 132 2.81 -15.47 -10.39
CA ARG A 132 3.08 -14.89 -9.08
C ARG A 132 4.38 -14.09 -9.10
N TRP A 133 4.32 -12.87 -8.58
CA TRP A 133 5.50 -12.03 -8.45
C TRP A 133 6.40 -12.48 -7.30
N THR A 134 7.70 -12.33 -7.52
CA THR A 134 8.70 -12.48 -6.45
C THR A 134 8.64 -11.30 -5.48
N MET A 135 9.19 -11.49 -4.27
CA MET A 135 9.35 -10.41 -3.29
C MET A 135 10.16 -9.22 -3.84
N GLU A 136 11.15 -9.50 -4.69
CA GLU A 136 11.98 -8.47 -5.35
C GLU A 136 11.13 -7.64 -6.30
N GLN A 137 10.31 -8.29 -7.13
CA GLN A 137 9.41 -7.63 -8.06
C GLN A 137 8.35 -6.79 -7.33
N CYS A 138 7.78 -7.31 -6.24
CA CYS A 138 6.84 -6.53 -5.42
C CYS A 138 7.49 -5.24 -4.87
N ALA A 139 8.74 -5.33 -4.38
CA ALA A 139 9.48 -4.17 -3.88
C ALA A 139 9.82 -3.16 -4.98
N VAL A 140 10.10 -3.64 -6.19
CA VAL A 140 10.34 -2.79 -7.37
C VAL A 140 9.05 -2.07 -7.78
N VAL A 141 7.95 -2.81 -7.93
CA VAL A 141 6.65 -2.26 -8.38
C VAL A 141 6.21 -1.13 -7.47
N ILE A 142 6.17 -1.34 -6.14
CA ILE A 142 5.67 -0.29 -5.24
C ILE A 142 6.55 0.98 -5.25
N ARG A 143 7.87 0.84 -5.36
CA ARG A 143 8.77 1.99 -5.42
C ARG A 143 8.63 2.72 -6.74
N ALA A 144 8.58 1.98 -7.85
CA ALA A 144 8.40 2.56 -9.18
C ALA A 144 7.07 3.31 -9.27
N THR A 145 5.96 2.69 -8.82
CA THR A 145 4.64 3.32 -8.83
C THR A 145 4.58 4.55 -7.94
N TYR A 146 5.10 4.49 -6.70
CA TYR A 146 5.14 5.66 -5.82
C TYR A 146 5.94 6.81 -6.43
N LEU A 147 7.13 6.52 -6.95
CA LEU A 147 7.99 7.55 -7.56
C LEU A 147 7.35 8.10 -8.84
N TYR A 148 6.69 7.26 -9.64
CA TYR A 148 5.98 7.68 -10.85
C TYR A 148 4.82 8.62 -10.51
N GLU A 149 3.94 8.21 -9.60
CA GLU A 149 2.74 8.96 -9.21
C GLU A 149 3.08 10.32 -8.59
N ASN A 150 4.21 10.41 -7.88
CA ASN A 150 4.66 11.64 -7.25
C ASN A 150 5.62 12.47 -8.13
N GLY A 151 5.81 12.11 -9.41
CA GLY A 151 6.67 12.85 -10.34
C GLY A 151 8.16 12.86 -9.96
N MET A 152 8.61 11.81 -9.28
CA MET A 152 9.98 11.66 -8.73
C MET A 152 10.88 10.77 -9.60
N LEU A 153 10.36 10.15 -10.66
CA LEU A 153 11.20 9.46 -11.63
C LEU A 153 11.97 10.48 -12.49
N PRO A 154 13.25 10.24 -12.79
CA PRO A 154 14.02 11.12 -13.67
C PRO A 154 13.51 11.03 -15.11
N GLU A 155 13.84 12.05 -15.90
CA GLU A 155 13.64 12.00 -17.35
C GLU A 155 14.41 10.82 -17.94
N VAL A 156 13.68 9.93 -18.61
CA VAL A 156 14.23 8.77 -19.31
C VAL A 156 14.96 9.21 -20.57
N GLN A 157 16.07 8.55 -20.89
CA GLN A 157 16.91 8.92 -22.02
C GLN A 157 16.48 8.24 -23.33
N SER A 158 15.60 7.24 -23.23
CA SER A 158 15.09 6.48 -24.38
C SER A 158 13.62 6.12 -24.21
N GLU A 159 12.90 6.06 -25.33
CA GLU A 159 11.49 5.61 -25.37
C GLU A 159 11.33 4.22 -24.75
N ARG A 160 12.28 3.31 -25.01
CA ARG A 160 12.27 1.96 -24.45
C ARG A 160 12.29 1.93 -22.92
N GLU A 161 13.03 2.82 -22.28
CA GLU A 161 13.06 2.93 -20.82
C GLU A 161 11.75 3.51 -20.28
N SER A 162 11.16 4.49 -20.99
CA SER A 162 9.83 5.01 -20.68
C SER A 162 8.79 3.89 -20.72
N ASP A 163 8.72 3.18 -21.85
CA ASP A 163 7.77 2.11 -22.07
C ASP A 163 7.91 1.02 -21.01
N PHE A 164 9.14 0.67 -20.61
CA PHE A 164 9.35 -0.33 -19.57
C PHE A 164 8.81 0.12 -18.21
N LEU A 165 9.06 1.37 -17.80
CA LEU A 165 8.58 1.91 -16.53
C LEU A 165 7.07 2.09 -16.53
N GLU A 166 6.49 2.57 -17.63
CA GLU A 166 5.03 2.71 -17.78
C GLU A 166 4.33 1.35 -17.72
N ASN A 167 4.84 0.35 -18.43
CA ASN A 167 4.31 -1.01 -18.37
C ASN A 167 4.49 -1.65 -16.99
N LEU A 168 5.57 -1.32 -16.27
CA LEU A 168 5.79 -1.77 -14.89
C LEU A 168 4.74 -1.19 -13.92
N VAL A 169 4.46 0.12 -14.05
CA VAL A 169 3.43 0.81 -13.25
C VAL A 169 2.04 0.28 -13.59
N ALA A 170 1.72 0.16 -14.87
CA ALA A 170 0.46 -0.40 -15.35
C ALA A 170 0.24 -1.83 -14.80
N ALA A 171 1.28 -2.68 -14.83
CA ALA A 171 1.18 -4.02 -14.25
C ALA A 171 0.92 -4.01 -12.74
N GLY A 172 1.47 -3.03 -12.02
CA GLY A 172 1.16 -2.74 -10.62
C GLY A 172 -0.33 -2.48 -10.40
N VAL A 173 -0.88 -1.54 -11.17
CA VAL A 173 -2.26 -1.04 -11.04
C VAL A 173 -3.29 -2.08 -11.49
N GLU A 174 -3.04 -2.73 -12.63
CA GLU A 174 -3.98 -3.69 -13.24
C GLU A 174 -3.82 -5.11 -12.68
N CYS A 175 -2.81 -5.33 -11.85
CA CYS A 175 -2.41 -6.63 -11.34
C CYS A 175 -2.16 -7.69 -12.44
N SER A 176 -1.48 -7.26 -13.51
CA SER A 176 -1.20 -8.06 -14.69
C SER A 176 0.23 -8.64 -14.69
N ALA A 177 0.60 -9.31 -15.78
CA ALA A 177 1.97 -9.77 -15.98
C ALA A 177 2.95 -8.58 -16.02
N LEU A 178 4.12 -8.74 -15.37
CA LEU A 178 5.20 -7.76 -15.39
C LEU A 178 5.90 -7.73 -16.76
N PRO A 179 6.45 -6.58 -17.18
CA PRO A 179 7.21 -6.51 -18.42
C PRO A 179 8.43 -7.44 -18.38
N GLU A 180 8.71 -8.11 -19.49
CA GLU A 180 9.82 -9.05 -19.59
C GLU A 180 11.17 -8.32 -19.49
N CYS A 181 12.03 -8.82 -18.62
CA CYS A 181 13.42 -8.39 -18.53
C CYS A 181 14.32 -9.55 -18.13
N ARG A 182 15.64 -9.33 -18.18
CA ARG A 182 16.59 -10.33 -17.69
C ARG A 182 16.38 -10.53 -16.17
N PRO A 183 16.46 -11.75 -15.63
CA PRO A 183 16.19 -12.01 -14.22
C PRO A 183 17.06 -11.20 -13.23
N ASP A 184 18.30 -10.90 -13.61
CA ASP A 184 19.24 -10.09 -12.83
C ASP A 184 18.93 -8.58 -12.86
N TYR A 185 18.15 -8.14 -13.85
CA TYR A 185 17.76 -6.74 -13.99
C TYR A 185 16.90 -6.25 -12.83
N TRP A 186 16.02 -7.10 -12.28
CA TRP A 186 15.18 -6.74 -11.13
C TRP A 186 15.99 -6.23 -9.93
N LYS A 187 17.12 -6.88 -9.62
CA LYS A 187 18.00 -6.44 -8.51
C LYS A 187 18.68 -5.11 -8.83
N THR A 188 19.07 -4.91 -10.08
CA THR A 188 19.67 -3.65 -10.54
C THR A 188 18.67 -2.52 -10.44
N LEU A 189 17.45 -2.75 -10.93
CA LEU A 189 16.35 -1.80 -10.87
C LEU A 189 15.95 -1.48 -9.43
N ASN A 190 15.86 -2.49 -8.56
CA ASN A 190 15.52 -2.28 -7.16
C ASN A 190 16.55 -1.44 -6.41
N ARG A 191 17.85 -1.68 -6.68
CA ARG A 191 18.93 -0.85 -6.14
C ARG A 191 18.82 0.57 -6.64
N TRP A 192 18.65 0.77 -7.95
CA TRP A 192 18.51 2.10 -8.54
C TRP A 192 17.31 2.87 -7.98
N LEU A 193 16.13 2.24 -7.88
CA LEU A 193 14.95 2.83 -7.22
C LEU A 193 15.24 3.15 -5.74
N GLY A 194 16.01 2.29 -5.07
CA GLY A 194 16.47 2.53 -3.71
C GLY A 194 17.36 3.77 -3.60
N ASP A 195 18.33 3.94 -4.50
CA ASP A 195 19.22 5.10 -4.53
C ASP A 195 18.42 6.38 -4.87
N LEU A 196 17.42 6.27 -5.74
CA LEU A 196 16.51 7.36 -6.09
C LEU A 196 15.62 7.78 -4.90
N CYS A 197 15.13 6.83 -4.11
CA CYS A 197 14.47 7.12 -2.84
C CYS A 197 15.39 7.91 -1.89
N ASP A 198 16.68 7.55 -1.79
CA ASP A 198 17.64 8.27 -0.94
C ASP A 198 17.91 9.69 -1.46
N TYR A 199 18.02 9.85 -2.78
CA TYR A 199 18.18 11.15 -3.43
C TYR A 199 17.03 12.11 -3.10
N HIS A 200 15.78 11.61 -3.11
CA HIS A 200 14.59 12.38 -2.73
C HIS A 200 14.35 12.44 -1.22
N HIS A 201 15.28 11.95 -0.40
CA HIS A 201 15.18 11.91 1.06
C HIS A 201 13.95 11.16 1.59
N LEU A 202 13.47 10.16 0.84
CA LEU A 202 12.36 9.30 1.25
C LEU A 202 12.82 8.35 2.35
N GLN A 203 11.97 8.17 3.37
CA GLN A 203 12.29 7.32 4.50
C GLN A 203 11.96 5.86 4.20
N LYS A 204 12.95 4.97 4.32
CA LYS A 204 12.83 3.52 4.09
C LYS A 204 12.36 2.73 5.32
#